data_AF-A0A7J9VEF5-F1
#
_entry.id   AF-A0A7J9VEF5-F1
#
_cell.length_a   1.000
_cell.length_b   1.000
_cell.length_c   1.000
_cell.angle_alpha   90.00
_cell.angle_beta   90.00
_cell.angle_gamma   90.00
#
_symmetry.space_group_name_H-M   'P 1'
#
loop_
_entity.id
_entity.type
_entity.pdbx_description
1 polymer ?
#
loop_
_entity_poly.entity_id
_entity_poly.type
_entity_poly.pdbx_seq_one_letter_code
_entity_poly.pdbx_strand_id
1 'polypeptide(L)'
;MWPIHIAQLDKARPVLVLTREAVRPYLTRVTVAPITSTTRGLSTEVPVDGANGLDHNSVVSCDNVVTVPKSALGRHVGYLLTHQDGEL
;
A
#
# COMPACT_ATOMS: atom_id res chain seq x y z
N MET A 1 -1.33 5.72 -11.15
CA MET A 1 -2.24 5.20 -10.11
C MET A 1 -1.50 4.15 -9.30
N TRP A 2 -1.43 4.33 -7.99
CA TRP A 2 -0.73 3.44 -7.09
C TRP A 2 -1.66 2.32 -6.62
N PRO A 3 -1.38 1.04 -6.92
CA PRO A 3 -2.31 -0.03 -6.60
C PRO A 3 -2.13 -0.54 -5.16
N ILE A 4 -3.25 -0.87 -4.55
CA ILE A 4 -3.36 -1.47 -3.22
C ILE A 4 -3.62 -2.96 -3.39
N HIS A 5 -2.81 -3.78 -2.72
CA HIS A 5 -2.94 -5.23 -2.72
C HIS A 5 -2.99 -5.75 -1.29
N ILE A 6 -3.51 -6.96 -1.10
CA ILE A 6 -3.21 -7.73 0.11
C ILE A 6 -1.81 -8.31 -0.05
N ALA A 7 -0.94 -8.16 0.96
CA ALA A 7 0.34 -8.83 1.01
C ALA A 7 0.48 -9.64 2.30
N GLN A 8 1.22 -10.74 2.22
CA GLN A 8 1.63 -11.51 3.39
C GLN A 8 2.88 -10.86 4.01
N LEU A 9 2.68 -10.15 5.13
CA LEU A 9 3.73 -9.61 5.98
C LEU A 9 3.84 -10.48 7.26
N ASP A 10 3.81 -9.87 8.44
CA ASP A 10 3.54 -10.54 9.71
C ASP A 10 2.20 -11.29 9.69
N LYS A 11 1.21 -10.69 9.01
CA LYS A 11 -0.08 -11.28 8.67
C LYS A 11 -0.53 -10.76 7.30
N ALA A 12 -1.64 -11.29 6.78
CA ALA A 12 -2.28 -10.74 5.59
C ALA A 12 -2.75 -9.31 5.89
N ARG A 13 -2.18 -8.32 5.18
CA ARG A 13 -2.50 -6.91 5.36
C ARG A 13 -2.64 -6.21 4.01
N PRO A 14 -3.51 -5.20 3.89
CA PRO A 14 -3.47 -4.29 2.74
C PRO A 14 -2.15 -3.51 2.72
N VAL A 15 -1.60 -3.32 1.52
CA VAL A 15 -0.36 -2.58 1.28
C VAL A 15 -0.48 -1.75 0.01
N LEU A 16 0.13 -0.57 0.00
CA LEU A 16 0.31 0.26 -1.18
C LEU A 16 1.59 -0.15 -1.91
N VAL A 17 1.53 -0.44 -3.21
CA VAL A 17 2.71 -0.81 -3.98
C VAL A 17 3.45 0.43 -4.45
N LEU A 18 4.65 0.68 -3.91
CA LEU A 18 5.49 1.83 -4.25
C LEU A 18 6.42 1.56 -5.45
N THR A 19 6.69 0.30 -5.77
CA THR A 19 7.48 -0.02 -6.96
C THR A 19 6.72 0.38 -8.23
N ARG A 20 7.37 1.23 -9.05
CA ARG A 20 6.84 1.71 -10.32
C ARG A 20 6.33 0.57 -11.20
N GLU A 21 5.14 0.73 -11.77
CA GLU A 21 4.43 -0.34 -12.47
C GLU A 21 5.23 -0.96 -13.61
N ALA A 22 5.89 -0.14 -14.43
CA ALA A 22 6.62 -0.56 -15.62
C ALA A 22 7.73 -1.60 -15.36
N VAL A 23 8.28 -1.67 -14.14
CA VAL A 23 9.35 -2.64 -13.82
C VAL A 23 8.89 -3.83 -13.00
N ARG A 24 7.68 -3.80 -12.41
CA ARG A 24 7.18 -4.91 -11.57
C ARG A 24 7.17 -6.28 -12.26
N PRO A 25 6.94 -6.41 -13.59
CA PRO A 25 7.04 -7.70 -14.27
C PRO A 25 8.45 -8.29 -14.23
N TYR A 26 9.48 -7.44 -14.22
CA TYR A 26 10.89 -7.82 -14.33
C TYR A 26 11.59 -7.96 -12.97
N LEU A 27 10.92 -7.60 -11.86
CA LEU A 27 11.46 -7.71 -10.52
C LEU A 27 10.86 -8.91 -9.76
N THR A 28 11.71 -9.60 -9.00
CA THR A 28 11.30 -10.68 -8.08
C THR A 28 10.86 -10.15 -6.72
N ARG A 29 11.13 -8.87 -6.44
CA ARG A 29 10.81 -8.18 -5.19
C ARG A 29 10.12 -6.86 -5.47
N VAL A 30 9.21 -6.48 -4.60
CA VAL A 30 8.44 -5.23 -4.70
C VAL A 30 8.49 -4.49 -3.37
N THR A 31 8.64 -3.18 -3.44
CA THR A 31 8.61 -2.25 -2.31
C THR A 31 7.18 -1.80 -2.09
N VAL A 32 6.72 -1.89 -0.85
CA VAL A 32 5.34 -1.62 -0.45
C VAL A 32 5.31 -0.83 0.86
N ALA A 33 4.27 -0.02 1.06
CA ALA A 33 3.96 0.63 2.32
C ALA A 33 2.74 -0.06 2.96
N PRO A 34 2.83 -0.61 4.19
CA PRO A 34 1.70 -1.24 4.86
C PRO A 34 0.57 -0.26 5.18
N ILE A 35 -0.67 -0.74 5.07
CA ILE A 35 -1.86 -0.01 5.50
C ILE A 35 -2.33 -0.53 6.85
N THR A 36 -2.63 0.38 7.77
CA THR A 36 -3.07 0.08 9.12
C THR A 36 -4.28 0.93 9.50
N SER A 37 -5.20 0.38 10.31
CA SER A 37 -6.32 1.13 10.87
C SER A 37 -5.90 2.02 12.05
N THR A 38 -4.73 1.75 12.64
CA THR A 38 -4.18 2.57 13.72
C THR A 38 -3.60 3.86 13.15
N THR A 39 -4.34 4.94 13.27
CA THR A 39 -3.89 6.29 12.90
C THR A 39 -3.15 6.93 14.07
N ARG A 40 -1.96 7.48 13.83
CA ARG A 40 -1.15 8.19 14.84
C ARG A 40 -1.08 9.70 14.59
N GLY A 41 -1.61 10.18 13.47
CA GLY A 41 -1.62 11.59 13.11
C GLY A 41 -0.24 12.10 12.70
N LEU A 42 0.57 11.24 12.11
CA LEU A 42 1.93 11.58 11.66
C LEU A 42 1.88 12.19 10.25
N SER A 43 2.85 13.06 9.93
CA SER A 43 2.98 13.63 8.58
C SER A 43 3.33 12.59 7.51
N THR A 44 3.75 11.40 7.93
CA THR A 44 4.12 10.24 7.11
C THR A 44 2.96 9.26 6.92
N GLU A 45 1.78 9.59 7.44
CA GLU A 45 0.55 8.82 7.25
C GLU A 45 -0.29 9.42 6.12
N VAL A 46 -0.59 8.62 5.10
CA VAL A 46 -1.51 9.02 4.02
C VAL A 46 -2.89 8.42 4.32
N PRO A 47 -3.94 9.24 4.57
CA PRO A 47 -5.28 8.74 4.83
C PRO A 47 -5.84 7.94 3.66
N VAL A 48 -6.47 6.81 3.96
CA VAL A 48 -7.15 5.94 2.99
C VAL A 48 -8.44 5.38 3.57
N ASP A 49 -9.43 5.14 2.72
CA ASP A 49 -10.77 4.75 3.17
C ASP A 49 -11.49 3.81 2.19
N GLY A 50 -12.82 3.75 2.29
CA GLY A 50 -13.67 2.95 1.40
C GLY A 50 -13.55 3.31 -0.08
N ALA A 51 -13.24 4.56 -0.43
CA ALA A 51 -13.03 4.97 -1.81
C ALA A 51 -11.75 4.37 -2.40
N ASN A 52 -10.79 3.96 -1.55
CA ASN A 52 -9.59 3.23 -1.95
C ASN A 52 -9.79 1.70 -2.04
N GLY A 53 -10.99 1.20 -1.69
CA GLY A 53 -11.32 -0.22 -1.67
C GLY A 53 -11.11 -0.91 -0.32
N LEU A 54 -10.92 -0.15 0.78
CA LEU A 54 -10.77 -0.70 2.12
C LEU A 54 -12.11 -0.77 2.88
N ASP A 55 -12.24 -1.69 3.82
CA ASP A 55 -13.50 -1.86 4.57
C ASP A 55 -13.72 -0.78 5.65
N HIS A 56 -12.66 -0.07 6.06
CA HIS A 56 -12.68 0.92 7.13
C HIS A 56 -11.60 1.98 6.92
N ASN A 57 -11.77 3.15 7.55
CA ASN A 57 -10.77 4.22 7.55
C ASN A 57 -9.42 3.71 8.05
N SER A 58 -8.35 4.06 7.36
CA SER A 58 -7.01 3.56 7.60
C SER A 58 -5.98 4.57 7.10
N VAL A 59 -4.71 4.27 7.33
CA VAL A 59 -3.59 5.07 6.86
C VAL A 59 -2.54 4.17 6.21
N VAL A 60 -1.94 4.65 5.13
CA VAL A 60 -0.70 4.11 4.60
C VAL A 60 0.42 4.61 5.53
N SER A 61 1.20 3.68 6.09
CA SER A 61 2.32 4.03 6.96
C SER A 61 3.62 4.09 6.15
N CYS A 62 4.03 5.29 5.75
CA CYS A 62 5.26 5.49 4.97
C CYS A 62 6.54 5.27 5.80
N ASP A 63 6.43 5.30 7.14
CA ASP A 63 7.56 4.94 8.03
C ASP A 63 7.91 3.45 7.99
N ASN A 64 6.96 2.60 7.59
CA ASN A 64 7.09 1.15 7.64
C ASN A 64 7.28 0.53 6.25
N VAL A 65 7.86 1.28 5.31
CA VAL A 65 8.12 0.80 3.95
C VAL A 65 9.03 -0.43 3.98
N VAL A 66 8.60 -1.47 3.28
CA VAL A 66 9.28 -2.77 3.26
C VAL A 66 9.34 -3.31 1.85
N THR A 67 10.41 -4.03 1.54
CA THR A 67 10.53 -4.76 0.29
C THR A 67 10.26 -6.25 0.53
N VAL A 68 9.24 -6.78 -0.15
CA VAL A 68 8.78 -8.16 -0.02
C VAL A 68 9.01 -8.94 -1.32
N PRO A 69 9.09 -10.28 -1.27
CA PRO A 69 9.01 -11.09 -2.48
C PRO A 69 7.72 -10.81 -3.23
N LYS A 70 7.75 -10.78 -4.57
CA LYS A 70 6.56 -10.60 -5.41
C LYS A 70 5.51 -11.69 -5.16
N SER A 71 5.93 -12.89 -4.77
CA SER A 71 5.05 -14.00 -4.39
C SER A 71 4.25 -13.75 -3.09
N ALA A 72 4.68 -12.80 -2.25
CA ALA A 72 3.92 -12.39 -1.06
C ALA A 72 2.80 -11.41 -1.40
N LEU A 73 2.79 -10.84 -2.61
CA LEU A 73 1.73 -9.94 -3.09
C LEU A 73 0.55 -10.79 -3.59
N GLY A 74 -0.59 -10.66 -2.93
CA GLY A 74 -1.82 -11.36 -3.22
C GLY A 74 -2.77 -10.55 -4.09
N ARG A 75 -4.08 -10.63 -3.79
CA ARG A 75 -5.13 -10.00 -4.60
C ARG A 75 -5.05 -8.47 -4.59
N HIS A 76 -5.44 -7.87 -5.72
CA HIS A 76 -5.70 -6.44 -5.83
C HIS A 76 -6.96 -6.05 -5.05
N VAL A 77 -6.90 -4.92 -4.34
CA VAL A 77 -7.99 -4.41 -3.49
C VAL A 77 -8.55 -3.11 -4.06
N GLY A 78 -7.69 -2.23 -4.55
CA GLY A 78 -8.09 -0.93 -5.08
C GLY A 78 -6.89 -0.07 -5.41
N TYR A 79 -7.09 1.24 -5.47
CA TYR A 79 -6.04 2.19 -5.85
C TYR A 79 -6.01 3.37 -4.88
N LEU A 80 -4.83 3.96 -4.74
CA LEU A 80 -4.72 5.32 -4.23
C LEU A 80 -5.32 6.28 -5.27
N LEU A 81 -6.15 7.21 -4.82
CA LEU A 81 -6.85 8.14 -5.69
C LEU A 81 -5.90 9.22 -6.19
N THR A 82 -6.13 9.72 -7.40
CA THR A 82 -5.25 10.70 -8.05
C THR A 82 -5.05 11.98 -7.23
N HIS A 83 -6.06 12.39 -6.45
CA HIS A 83 -5.92 13.59 -5.59
C HIS A 83 -4.96 13.37 -4.41
N GLN A 84 -4.67 12.11 -4.06
CA GLN A 84 -3.76 11.72 -2.98
C GLN A 84 -2.33 11.49 -3.52
N ASP A 85 -2.11 11.50 -4.84
CA ASP A 85 -0.78 11.26 -5.44
C ASP A 85 0.27 12.30 -4.98
N GLY A 86 -0.17 13.51 -4.58
CA GLY A 86 0.71 14.56 -4.05
C GLY A 86 1.07 14.41 -2.57
N GLU A 87 0.52 13.40 -1.88
CA GLU A 87 0.80 13.11 -0.47
C GLU A 87 1.90 12.02 -0.30
N LEU A 88 2.39 11.46 -1.41
CA LEU A 88 3.45 10.43 -1.45
C LEU A 88 4.85 11.00 -1.73
#